data_AF-F7JMD1-F1
#
_entry.id   AF-F7JMD1-F1
#
_cell.length_a   1.000
_cell.length_b   1.000
_cell.length_c   1.000
_cell.angle_alpha   90.00
_cell.angle_beta   90.00
_cell.angle_gamma   90.00
#
_symmetry.space_group_name_H-M   'P 1'
#
loop_
_entity.id
_entity.type
_entity.pdbx_description
1 polymer ?
#
loop_
_entity_poly.entity_id
_entity_poly.type
_entity_poly.pdbx_seq_one_letter_code
_entity_poly.pdbx_strand_id
1 'polypeptide(L)'
;MKRSKRIETLDKRPVNLDGYINEWPEMGFAAMSSPYDPEPSVRVENGKIVELDGKKREDFDFIDQFIADYAINIELAERSMSVPALDIARMIVDIHVSRKEILTLISGITPARMTEVINHLNVVELMMGMQKMRARKTPGNQAHITNLKDDPVQIAADAAEGALRGFAEEETTMGVARYAPLSSIALLIGSQAGRPGVLTQCSAEEATELELGIRGLTTYAETLSVYGTEKVFIDGDDTPYSKAFLNSAYASRGLKVRFTSGSGSEVLMGNSEKKSMLYLECRCLYATKGAGSQGIQNGSVSCIGVPGAVPGGIREVIGENLVAALLGLECASSNDQSFSNSDMRRTARTMLQFLPGTDFIFSGYAAEPNYDNMFAGSNFDAEDFDDYNVLQRDMQVDGGLRPVTEEEVIRVRRKAGKAVQAVFRQLGLSPISDEQVEAVTYAHGSKDTLPRDVTADLMAAEDVLKRGITGVDIVKALAETGYEDLAESVLNMLKQRVVGDYMQTSAILDRDFHVLSGVNTPNDYMGPGTGYRVEGERWEEIKRIPHIINPQDI
;
A
#
# COMPACT_ATOMS: atom_id res chain seq x y z
N MET A 1 -39.85 29.28 -5.41
CA MET A 1 -38.99 30.19 -4.61
C MET A 1 -37.83 30.66 -5.49
N LYS A 2 -37.47 31.95 -5.53
CA LYS A 2 -36.29 32.40 -6.29
C LYS A 2 -35.03 31.96 -5.54
N ARG A 3 -34.18 31.12 -6.16
CA ARG A 3 -32.89 30.71 -5.59
C ARG A 3 -31.76 31.63 -6.07
N SER A 4 -30.70 31.74 -5.26
CA SER A 4 -29.46 32.42 -5.63
C SER A 4 -28.72 31.59 -6.69
N LYS A 5 -28.39 32.20 -7.84
CA LYS A 5 -27.64 31.52 -8.91
C LYS A 5 -26.27 31.03 -8.47
N ARG A 6 -25.62 31.75 -7.54
CA ARG A 6 -24.36 31.32 -6.93
C ARG A 6 -24.53 30.00 -6.17
N ILE A 7 -25.61 29.84 -5.42
CA ILE A 7 -25.88 28.59 -4.68
C ILE A 7 -26.22 27.46 -5.65
N GLU A 8 -27.02 27.71 -6.69
CA GLU A 8 -27.29 26.69 -7.71
C GLU A 8 -26.02 26.17 -8.42
N THR A 9 -25.03 27.04 -8.63
CA THR A 9 -23.72 26.63 -9.17
C THR A 9 -22.91 25.84 -8.14
N LEU A 10 -22.89 26.27 -6.87
CA LEU A 10 -22.19 25.56 -5.81
C LEU A 10 -22.78 24.18 -5.57
N ASP A 11 -24.12 24.05 -5.48
CA ASP A 11 -24.82 22.76 -5.30
C ASP A 11 -24.46 21.72 -6.36
N LYS A 12 -24.05 22.15 -7.56
CA LYS A 12 -23.65 21.28 -8.68
C LYS A 12 -22.17 20.92 -8.69
N ARG A 13 -21.36 21.46 -7.78
CA ARG A 13 -19.94 21.12 -7.70
C ARG A 13 -19.79 19.63 -7.30
N PRO A 14 -18.85 18.88 -7.92
CA PRO A 14 -18.70 17.45 -7.66
C PRO A 14 -18.50 17.09 -6.19
N VAL A 15 -17.81 17.93 -5.43
CA VAL A 15 -17.57 17.74 -3.98
C VAL A 15 -18.85 17.57 -3.16
N ASN A 16 -20.00 18.05 -3.63
CA ASN A 16 -21.30 17.92 -2.94
C ASN A 16 -22.00 16.57 -3.24
N LEU A 17 -21.42 15.73 -4.08
CA LEU A 17 -21.83 14.33 -4.26
C LEU A 17 -21.17 13.41 -3.23
N ASP A 18 -20.14 13.90 -2.52
CA ASP A 18 -19.45 13.15 -1.48
C ASP A 18 -20.34 13.00 -0.23
N GLY A 19 -20.15 11.89 0.49
CA GLY A 19 -20.81 11.67 1.77
C GLY A 19 -20.14 12.46 2.88
N TYR A 20 -20.90 13.35 3.54
CA TYR A 20 -20.48 14.02 4.77
C TYR A 20 -21.51 13.77 5.86
N ILE A 21 -21.02 13.50 7.07
CA ILE A 21 -21.85 13.30 8.25
C ILE A 21 -21.30 14.09 9.43
N ASN A 22 -22.15 14.31 10.44
CA ASN A 22 -21.68 14.75 11.74
C ASN A 22 -20.98 13.59 12.46
N GLU A 23 -20.10 13.91 13.40
CA GLU A 23 -19.54 12.89 14.29
C GLU A 23 -20.65 12.15 15.04
N TRP A 24 -20.45 10.84 15.22
CA TRP A 24 -21.31 9.97 16.02
C TRP A 24 -20.43 9.00 16.82
N PRO A 25 -19.83 9.47 17.93
CA PRO A 25 -18.83 8.70 18.68
C PRO A 25 -19.37 7.38 19.24
N GLU A 26 -20.65 7.29 19.59
CA GLU A 26 -21.28 6.05 20.03
C GLU A 26 -21.25 4.94 18.98
N MET A 27 -21.10 5.29 17.70
CA MET A 27 -20.93 4.35 16.59
C MET A 27 -19.50 4.36 16.03
N GLY A 28 -18.58 5.09 16.65
CA GLY A 28 -17.18 5.22 16.23
C GLY A 28 -16.94 6.16 15.05
N PHE A 29 -17.95 6.93 14.62
CA PHE A 29 -17.77 8.01 13.66
C PHE A 29 -17.12 9.23 14.33
N ALA A 30 -15.89 9.06 14.75
CA ALA A 30 -15.01 10.09 15.28
C ALA A 30 -13.60 9.76 14.83
N ALA A 31 -12.99 10.63 14.02
CA ALA A 31 -11.70 10.31 13.41
C ALA A 31 -10.58 10.29 14.46
N MET A 32 -10.32 11.44 15.07
CA MET A 32 -9.10 11.68 15.86
C MET A 32 -9.24 11.34 17.35
N SER A 33 -10.41 11.59 17.95
CA SER A 33 -10.64 11.44 19.37
C SER A 33 -12.11 11.17 19.65
N SER A 34 -12.38 10.22 20.55
CA SER A 34 -13.70 9.91 21.06
C SER A 34 -13.72 10.16 22.57
N PRO A 35 -14.84 10.65 23.15
CA PRO A 35 -15.00 10.69 24.60
C PRO A 35 -15.00 9.30 25.26
N TYR A 36 -15.01 8.22 24.46
CA TYR A 36 -14.96 6.84 24.93
C TYR A 36 -13.60 6.16 24.69
N ASP A 37 -12.62 6.88 24.13
CA ASP A 37 -11.24 6.40 24.06
C ASP A 37 -10.66 6.28 25.48
N PRO A 38 -9.80 5.28 25.73
CA PRO A 38 -9.24 5.12 27.07
C PRO A 38 -8.19 6.18 27.37
N GLU A 39 -8.08 6.52 28.66
CA GLU A 39 -6.96 7.31 29.17
C GLU A 39 -5.67 6.48 29.11
N PRO A 40 -4.53 7.05 28.68
CA PRO A 40 -3.30 6.28 28.54
C PRO A 40 -2.72 5.84 29.89
N SER A 41 -2.51 4.53 30.06
CA SER A 41 -1.86 3.98 31.25
C SER A 41 -1.13 2.68 30.94
N VAL A 42 -0.08 2.40 31.72
CA VAL A 42 0.60 1.10 31.70
C VAL A 42 1.07 0.77 33.11
N ARG A 43 1.02 -0.51 33.47
CA ARG A 43 1.64 -1.01 34.71
C ARG A 43 2.35 -2.32 34.46
N VAL A 44 3.61 -2.40 34.89
CA VAL A 44 4.44 -3.58 34.74
C VAL A 44 4.67 -4.23 36.09
N GLU A 45 4.36 -5.52 36.21
CA GLU A 45 4.65 -6.32 37.40
C GLU A 45 5.35 -7.62 36.98
N ASN A 46 6.49 -7.94 37.61
CA ASN A 46 7.25 -9.17 37.36
C ASN A 46 7.54 -9.43 35.86
N GLY A 47 7.87 -8.37 35.11
CA GLY A 47 8.18 -8.45 33.68
C GLY A 47 6.97 -8.69 32.78
N LYS A 48 5.75 -8.40 33.26
CA LYS A 48 4.51 -8.49 32.48
C LYS A 48 3.69 -7.22 32.61
N ILE A 49 3.08 -6.79 31.51
CA ILE A 49 2.07 -5.71 31.55
C ILE A 49 0.80 -6.27 32.18
N VAL A 50 0.41 -5.72 33.33
CA VAL A 50 -0.79 -6.10 34.10
C VAL A 50 -1.93 -5.09 33.96
N GLU A 51 -1.66 -3.94 33.34
CA GLU A 51 -2.64 -2.91 32.99
C GLU A 51 -2.20 -2.22 31.70
N LEU A 52 -3.13 -2.02 30.77
CA LEU A 52 -2.93 -1.35 29.49
C LEU A 52 -4.13 -0.45 29.22
N ASP A 53 -3.90 0.86 29.08
CA ASP A 53 -4.89 1.88 28.71
C ASP A 53 -6.20 1.76 29.53
N GLY A 54 -6.03 1.74 30.86
CA GLY A 54 -7.12 1.67 31.83
C GLY A 54 -7.77 0.28 31.98
N LYS A 55 -7.40 -0.72 31.18
CA LYS A 55 -7.87 -2.10 31.32
C LYS A 55 -6.88 -2.92 32.15
N LYS A 56 -7.39 -3.76 33.05
CA LYS A 56 -6.58 -4.76 33.74
C LYS A 56 -6.37 -5.97 32.85
N ARG A 57 -5.28 -6.70 33.07
CA ARG A 57 -4.97 -7.91 32.32
C ARG A 57 -6.05 -9.00 32.39
N GLU A 58 -6.82 -9.07 33.49
CA GLU A 58 -7.96 -9.99 33.62
C GLU A 58 -9.15 -9.64 32.70
N ASP A 59 -9.19 -8.40 32.21
CA ASP A 59 -10.21 -7.85 31.31
C ASP A 59 -9.68 -7.66 29.87
N PHE A 60 -8.46 -8.13 29.59
CA PHE A 60 -7.88 -8.03 28.25
C PHE A 60 -8.66 -8.90 27.28
N ASP A 61 -8.98 -8.29 26.16
CA ASP A 61 -9.39 -9.00 24.95
C ASP A 61 -8.14 -9.59 24.25
N PHE A 62 -8.28 -10.40 23.19
CA PHE A 62 -7.12 -11.01 22.55
C PHE A 62 -6.16 -9.99 21.92
N ILE A 63 -6.63 -8.77 21.60
CA ILE A 63 -5.81 -7.71 21.00
C ILE A 63 -4.99 -7.07 22.11
N ASP A 64 -5.62 -6.69 23.23
CA ASP A 64 -4.95 -6.15 24.41
C ASP A 64 -3.87 -7.13 24.90
N GLN A 65 -4.24 -8.41 25.01
CA GLN A 65 -3.34 -9.48 25.42
C GLN A 65 -2.14 -9.61 24.48
N PHE A 66 -2.36 -9.54 23.17
CA PHE A 66 -1.31 -9.64 22.17
C PHE A 66 -0.39 -8.41 22.18
N ILE A 67 -0.95 -7.20 22.23
CA ILE A 67 -0.19 -5.95 22.32
C ILE A 67 0.69 -5.93 23.58
N ALA A 68 0.11 -6.27 24.72
CA ALA A 68 0.79 -6.29 26.01
C ALA A 68 1.97 -7.27 26.06
N ASP A 69 1.89 -8.38 25.34
CA ASP A 69 2.90 -9.43 25.39
C ASP A 69 3.96 -9.32 24.28
N TYR A 70 3.63 -8.72 23.13
CA TYR A 70 4.49 -8.77 21.95
C TYR A 70 4.87 -7.40 21.36
N ALA A 71 4.09 -6.34 21.58
CA ALA A 71 4.25 -5.08 20.85
C ALA A 71 4.99 -3.98 21.62
N ILE A 72 4.91 -3.99 22.95
CA ILE A 72 5.45 -2.94 23.81
C ILE A 72 6.75 -3.41 24.46
N ASN A 73 7.78 -2.58 24.42
CA ASN A 73 9.03 -2.79 25.15
C ASN A 73 8.79 -2.56 26.65
N ILE A 74 8.62 -3.66 27.37
CA ILE A 74 8.32 -3.69 28.81
C ILE A 74 9.42 -2.99 29.64
N GLU A 75 10.69 -3.07 29.24
CA GLU A 75 11.80 -2.45 29.97
C GLU A 75 11.76 -0.91 29.92
N LEU A 76 11.17 -0.36 28.85
CA LEU A 76 11.04 1.08 28.65
C LEU A 76 9.65 1.60 29.00
N ALA A 77 8.65 0.74 29.21
CA ALA A 77 7.24 1.11 29.21
C ALA A 77 6.91 2.25 30.18
N GLU A 78 7.21 2.08 31.47
CA GLU A 78 6.90 3.08 32.50
C GLU A 78 7.68 4.39 32.28
N ARG A 79 8.94 4.30 31.83
CA ARG A 79 9.77 5.47 31.52
C ARG A 79 9.23 6.23 30.33
N SER A 80 8.90 5.55 29.23
CA SER A 80 8.36 6.17 28.03
C SER A 80 7.00 6.81 28.31
N MET A 81 6.14 6.14 29.07
CA MET A 81 4.82 6.66 29.47
C MET A 81 4.90 7.84 30.46
N SER A 82 6.04 8.03 31.13
CA SER A 82 6.27 9.21 31.99
C SER A 82 6.57 10.51 31.21
N VAL A 83 6.95 10.40 29.93
CA VAL A 83 7.21 11.57 29.07
C VAL A 83 5.86 12.16 28.63
N PRO A 84 5.61 13.47 28.81
CA PRO A 84 4.37 14.10 28.37
C PRO A 84 4.16 13.92 26.85
N ALA A 85 2.93 13.62 26.43
CA ALA A 85 2.61 13.39 25.02
C ALA A 85 3.00 14.57 24.11
N LEU A 86 2.81 15.81 24.59
CA LEU A 86 3.23 17.02 23.90
C LEU A 86 4.75 17.09 23.68
N ASP A 87 5.55 16.60 24.62
CA ASP A 87 7.01 16.61 24.48
C ASP A 87 7.46 15.55 23.47
N ILE A 88 6.80 14.38 23.44
CA ILE A 88 7.00 13.38 22.37
C ILE A 88 6.64 13.98 21.00
N ALA A 89 5.50 14.67 20.90
CA ALA A 89 5.06 15.34 19.68
C ALA A 89 6.10 16.37 19.18
N ARG A 90 6.69 17.15 20.10
CA ARG A 90 7.77 18.09 19.77
C ARG A 90 9.03 17.36 19.28
N MET A 91 9.44 16.28 19.94
CA MET A 91 10.58 15.46 19.51
C MET A 91 10.40 14.91 18.09
N ILE A 92 9.17 14.55 17.71
CA ILE A 92 8.86 14.04 16.37
C ILE A 92 9.17 15.07 15.28
N VAL A 93 8.97 16.37 15.52
CA VAL A 93 9.26 17.42 14.52
C VAL A 93 10.60 18.12 14.73
N ASP A 94 11.26 17.91 15.88
CA ASP A 94 12.56 18.50 16.18
C ASP A 94 13.66 17.86 15.31
N ILE A 95 14.38 18.68 14.55
CA ILE A 95 15.47 18.27 13.67
C ILE A 95 16.72 17.83 14.43
N HIS A 96 16.82 18.15 15.73
CA HIS A 96 17.93 17.73 16.60
C HIS A 96 17.69 16.38 17.27
N VAL A 97 16.49 15.82 17.16
CA VAL A 97 16.15 14.49 17.67
C VAL A 97 16.10 13.50 16.52
N SER A 98 16.98 12.50 16.57
CA SER A 98 17.08 11.50 15.52
C SER A 98 15.90 10.54 15.49
N ARG A 99 15.66 9.93 14.31
CA ARG A 99 14.70 8.83 14.14
C ARG A 99 14.91 7.73 15.19
N LYS A 100 16.16 7.35 15.47
CA LYS A 100 16.50 6.27 16.42
C LYS A 100 16.06 6.59 17.86
N GLU A 101 16.27 7.83 18.30
CA GLU A 101 15.86 8.28 19.64
C GLU A 101 14.33 8.21 19.79
N ILE A 102 13.60 8.64 18.76
CA ILE A 102 12.14 8.56 18.72
C ILE A 102 11.67 7.11 18.76
N LEU A 103 12.18 6.23 17.90
CA LEU A 103 11.81 4.81 17.89
C LEU A 103 12.03 4.14 19.25
N THR A 104 13.14 4.47 19.92
CA THR A 104 13.46 3.94 21.25
C THR A 104 12.41 4.36 22.27
N LEU A 105 12.06 5.65 22.28
CA LEU A 105 11.03 6.19 23.19
C LEU A 105 9.65 5.59 22.90
N ILE A 106 9.23 5.63 21.62
CA ILE A 106 7.93 5.11 21.16
C ILE A 106 7.76 3.63 21.48
N SER A 107 8.84 2.82 21.45
CA SER A 107 8.74 1.39 21.70
C SER A 107 8.12 1.02 23.06
N GLY A 108 8.13 1.95 24.04
CA GLY A 108 7.53 1.73 25.36
C GLY A 108 6.17 2.40 25.58
N ILE A 109 5.61 3.17 24.63
CA ILE A 109 4.31 3.81 24.85
C ILE A 109 3.15 2.87 24.45
N THR A 110 1.94 3.20 24.90
CA THR A 110 0.73 2.41 24.61
C THR A 110 -0.02 2.95 23.40
N PRO A 111 -0.99 2.19 22.83
CA PRO A 111 -1.88 2.69 21.80
C PRO A 111 -2.57 4.02 22.16
N ALA A 112 -3.14 4.16 23.36
CA ALA A 112 -3.79 5.41 23.74
C ALA A 112 -2.81 6.58 23.88
N ARG A 113 -1.60 6.34 24.40
CA ARG A 113 -0.57 7.41 24.47
C ARG A 113 -0.13 7.82 23.06
N MET A 114 -0.03 6.87 22.13
CA MET A 114 0.24 7.19 20.73
C MET A 114 -0.86 8.09 20.14
N THR A 115 -2.13 7.75 20.35
CA THR A 115 -3.27 8.59 19.93
C THR A 115 -3.19 10.00 20.52
N GLU A 116 -2.83 10.15 21.80
CA GLU A 116 -2.63 11.45 22.46
C GLU A 116 -1.52 12.26 21.79
N VAL A 117 -0.37 11.63 21.49
CA VAL A 117 0.76 12.27 20.79
C VAL A 117 0.35 12.80 19.41
N ILE A 118 -0.32 11.98 18.60
CA ILE A 118 -0.78 12.38 17.27
C ILE A 118 -1.79 13.53 17.35
N ASN A 119 -2.63 13.54 18.38
CA ASN A 119 -3.60 14.61 18.58
C ASN A 119 -3.00 16.00 18.84
N HIS A 120 -1.73 16.08 19.27
CA HIS A 120 -1.01 17.34 19.37
C HIS A 120 -0.50 17.90 18.04
N LEU A 121 -0.43 17.10 16.98
CA LEU A 121 0.20 17.47 15.72
C LEU A 121 -0.82 17.92 14.67
N ASN A 122 -0.61 19.07 14.06
CA ASN A 122 -1.34 19.46 12.85
C ASN A 122 -0.75 18.78 11.60
N VAL A 123 -1.43 18.87 10.45
CA VAL A 123 -0.99 18.15 9.23
C VAL A 123 0.42 18.54 8.72
N VAL A 124 0.87 19.78 8.94
CA VAL A 124 2.23 20.20 8.58
C VAL A 124 3.26 19.51 9.48
N GLU A 125 2.96 19.43 10.77
CA GLU A 125 3.79 18.73 11.75
C GLU A 125 3.77 17.21 11.53
N LEU A 126 2.65 16.64 11.13
CA LEU A 126 2.53 15.22 10.74
C LEU A 126 3.40 14.92 9.51
N MET A 127 3.35 15.76 8.46
CA MET A 127 4.24 15.63 7.30
C MET A 127 5.72 15.78 7.69
N MET A 128 6.04 16.73 8.57
CA MET A 128 7.39 16.92 9.10
C MET A 128 7.89 15.68 9.86
N GLY A 129 7.04 15.08 10.68
CA GLY A 129 7.32 13.81 11.34
C GLY A 129 7.51 12.68 10.33
N MET A 130 6.64 12.59 9.32
CA MET A 130 6.64 11.48 8.35
C MET A 130 7.93 11.43 7.53
N GLN A 131 8.41 12.57 7.01
CA GLN A 131 9.67 12.59 6.25
C GLN A 131 10.89 12.16 7.08
N LYS A 132 10.84 12.33 8.42
CA LYS A 132 11.89 11.88 9.34
C LYS A 132 11.72 10.41 9.72
N MET A 133 10.49 9.96 9.93
CA MET A 133 10.20 8.65 10.49
C MET A 133 10.10 7.53 9.46
N ARG A 134 9.84 7.85 8.17
CA ARG A 134 9.91 6.89 7.04
C ARG A 134 11.17 6.04 7.15
N ALA A 135 11.05 4.73 6.91
CA ALA A 135 12.14 3.80 7.13
C ALA A 135 13.19 3.83 6.01
N ARG A 136 12.78 3.71 4.75
CA ARG A 136 13.68 3.82 3.59
C ARG A 136 13.95 5.28 3.24
N LYS A 137 15.19 5.59 2.90
CA LYS A 137 15.60 6.95 2.52
C LYS A 137 14.84 7.44 1.29
N THR A 138 14.81 6.66 0.22
CA THR A 138 14.09 7.02 -1.01
C THR A 138 12.63 6.57 -0.92
N PRO A 139 11.65 7.47 -1.12
CA PRO A 139 10.25 7.07 -1.20
C PRO A 139 10.01 6.17 -2.43
N GLY A 140 9.01 5.29 -2.34
CA GLY A 140 8.58 4.44 -3.45
C GLY A 140 7.12 4.70 -3.81
N ASN A 141 6.62 3.90 -4.75
CA ASN A 141 5.22 3.95 -5.17
C ASN A 141 4.76 2.54 -5.61
N GLN A 142 3.50 2.22 -5.33
CA GLN A 142 2.85 0.97 -5.71
C GLN A 142 1.64 1.26 -6.59
N ALA A 143 1.38 0.38 -7.55
CA ALA A 143 0.22 0.45 -8.42
C ALA A 143 -0.75 -0.71 -8.23
N HIS A 144 -2.04 -0.43 -8.43
CA HIS A 144 -2.98 -1.45 -8.86
C HIS A 144 -2.79 -1.71 -10.36
N ILE A 145 -2.98 -2.98 -10.76
CA ILE A 145 -3.02 -3.47 -12.12
C ILE A 145 -4.18 -4.45 -12.23
N THR A 146 -5.34 -3.94 -12.62
CA THR A 146 -6.56 -4.74 -12.74
C THR A 146 -7.36 -4.35 -13.98
N ASN A 147 -8.36 -5.15 -14.32
CA ASN A 147 -9.37 -4.74 -15.29
C ASN A 147 -10.70 -5.47 -15.04
N LEU A 148 -11.79 -4.87 -15.51
CA LEU A 148 -13.15 -5.36 -15.27
C LEU A 148 -13.41 -6.79 -15.78
N LYS A 149 -12.60 -7.26 -16.73
CA LYS A 149 -12.75 -8.56 -17.40
C LYS A 149 -11.85 -9.64 -16.80
N ASP A 150 -11.02 -9.32 -15.81
CA ASP A 150 -9.92 -10.18 -15.34
C ASP A 150 -9.04 -10.70 -16.51
N ASP A 151 -8.87 -9.88 -17.57
CA ASP A 151 -8.15 -10.26 -18.79
C ASP A 151 -6.64 -10.33 -18.52
N PRO A 152 -6.01 -11.52 -18.55
CA PRO A 152 -4.59 -11.68 -18.26
C PRO A 152 -3.69 -11.00 -19.29
N VAL A 153 -4.15 -10.80 -20.53
CA VAL A 153 -3.34 -10.12 -21.56
C VAL A 153 -3.27 -8.62 -21.26
N GLN A 154 -4.39 -8.04 -20.81
CA GLN A 154 -4.44 -6.65 -20.40
C GLN A 154 -3.65 -6.43 -19.10
N ILE A 155 -3.82 -7.29 -18.08
CA ILE A 155 -3.02 -7.22 -16.83
C ILE A 155 -1.52 -7.19 -17.15
N ALA A 156 -1.06 -8.05 -18.05
CA ALA A 156 0.36 -8.09 -18.42
C ALA A 156 0.83 -6.81 -19.12
N ALA A 157 0.00 -6.24 -20.00
CA ALA A 157 0.31 -4.99 -20.69
C ALA A 157 0.35 -3.81 -19.71
N ASP A 158 -0.66 -3.68 -18.84
CA ASP A 158 -0.77 -2.61 -17.85
C ASP A 158 0.35 -2.71 -16.80
N ALA A 159 0.70 -3.91 -16.35
CA ALA A 159 1.87 -4.17 -15.48
C ALA A 159 3.19 -3.74 -16.13
N ALA A 160 3.37 -4.01 -17.43
CA ALA A 160 4.58 -3.60 -18.11
C ALA A 160 4.68 -2.07 -18.24
N GLU A 161 3.55 -1.39 -18.44
CA GLU A 161 3.50 0.06 -18.43
C GLU A 161 3.70 0.65 -17.03
N GLY A 162 3.06 0.09 -15.99
CA GLY A 162 3.23 0.50 -14.60
C GLY A 162 4.71 0.45 -14.17
N ALA A 163 5.35 -0.69 -14.39
CA ALA A 163 6.76 -0.91 -14.11
C ALA A 163 7.65 0.07 -14.90
N LEU A 164 7.31 0.36 -16.16
CA LEU A 164 7.95 1.39 -16.98
C LEU A 164 7.70 2.81 -16.43
N ARG A 165 6.58 3.10 -15.78
CA ARG A 165 6.32 4.41 -15.18
C ARG A 165 7.03 4.63 -13.84
N GLY A 166 7.48 3.56 -13.19
CA GLY A 166 8.37 3.65 -12.02
C GLY A 166 7.90 2.91 -10.78
N PHE A 167 6.69 2.34 -10.79
CA PHE A 167 6.17 1.57 -9.66
C PHE A 167 7.16 0.48 -9.23
N ALA A 168 7.40 0.39 -7.92
CA ALA A 168 8.29 -0.61 -7.34
C ALA A 168 7.54 -1.88 -6.92
N GLU A 169 6.24 -1.72 -6.68
CA GLU A 169 5.30 -2.77 -6.35
C GLU A 169 4.06 -2.64 -7.23
N GLU A 170 3.50 -3.77 -7.63
CA GLU A 170 2.27 -3.85 -8.40
C GLU A 170 1.35 -4.90 -7.78
N GLU A 171 0.06 -4.61 -7.74
CA GLU A 171 -0.95 -5.41 -7.10
C GLU A 171 -2.10 -5.66 -8.07
N THR A 172 -2.56 -6.91 -8.13
CA THR A 172 -3.79 -7.25 -8.83
C THR A 172 -4.80 -7.82 -7.86
N THR A 173 -6.07 -7.72 -8.21
CA THR A 173 -7.17 -8.50 -7.64
C THR A 173 -8.14 -8.83 -8.75
N MET A 174 -9.16 -9.61 -8.44
CA MET A 174 -10.07 -10.17 -9.43
C MET A 174 -11.54 -9.89 -9.10
N GLY A 175 -12.34 -9.62 -10.14
CA GLY A 175 -13.80 -9.61 -10.02
C GLY A 175 -14.36 -11.00 -9.77
N VAL A 176 -13.73 -12.02 -10.35
CA VAL A 176 -14.08 -13.43 -10.14
C VAL A 176 -12.92 -14.17 -9.51
N ALA A 177 -13.04 -14.54 -8.23
CA ALA A 177 -11.98 -15.18 -7.41
C ALA A 177 -11.17 -16.28 -8.11
N ARG A 178 -11.81 -17.08 -8.96
CA ARG A 178 -11.16 -18.18 -9.70
C ARG A 178 -10.13 -17.72 -10.74
N TYR A 179 -10.09 -16.45 -11.13
CA TYR A 179 -9.06 -15.91 -12.03
C TYR A 179 -7.70 -15.68 -11.36
N ALA A 180 -7.62 -15.67 -10.03
CA ALA A 180 -6.42 -15.29 -9.28
C ALA A 180 -5.10 -15.93 -9.80
N PRO A 181 -5.06 -17.23 -10.17
CA PRO A 181 -3.83 -17.82 -10.73
C PRO A 181 -3.41 -17.20 -12.07
N LEU A 182 -4.36 -16.90 -12.97
CA LEU A 182 -4.06 -16.30 -14.26
C LEU A 182 -3.66 -14.83 -14.12
N SER A 183 -4.34 -14.08 -13.25
CA SER A 183 -3.99 -12.69 -12.93
C SER A 183 -2.59 -12.59 -12.32
N SER A 184 -2.24 -13.49 -11.38
CA SER A 184 -0.90 -13.56 -10.78
C SER A 184 0.19 -13.83 -11.81
N ILE A 185 -0.03 -14.81 -12.70
CA ILE A 185 0.92 -15.14 -13.78
C ILE A 185 1.11 -13.94 -14.71
N ALA A 186 0.02 -13.30 -15.13
CA ALA A 186 0.04 -12.16 -16.02
C ALA A 186 0.79 -10.96 -15.41
N LEU A 187 0.48 -10.62 -14.16
CA LEU A 187 1.11 -9.53 -13.42
C LEU A 187 2.62 -9.78 -13.24
N LEU A 188 2.99 -11.00 -12.84
CA LEU A 188 4.40 -11.38 -12.68
C LEU A 188 5.18 -11.25 -13.98
N ILE A 189 4.65 -11.72 -15.10
CA ILE A 189 5.33 -11.62 -16.40
C ILE A 189 5.39 -10.16 -16.88
N GLY A 190 4.27 -9.44 -16.79
CA GLY A 190 4.15 -8.06 -17.27
C GLY A 190 5.07 -7.10 -16.54
N SER A 191 5.06 -7.15 -15.20
CA SER A 191 5.94 -6.31 -14.35
C SER A 191 7.41 -6.47 -14.72
N GLN A 192 7.87 -7.72 -14.91
CA GLN A 192 9.25 -8.03 -15.29
C GLN A 192 9.59 -7.60 -16.73
N ALA A 193 8.59 -7.46 -17.60
CA ALA A 193 8.77 -6.96 -18.96
C ALA A 193 8.92 -5.43 -19.03
N GLY A 194 8.28 -4.71 -18.11
CA GLY A 194 8.41 -3.25 -17.99
C GLY A 194 9.69 -2.84 -17.25
N ARG A 195 9.92 -3.43 -16.07
CA ARG A 195 11.13 -3.19 -15.26
C ARG A 195 11.46 -4.42 -14.42
N PRO A 196 12.59 -5.10 -14.70
CA PRO A 196 13.10 -6.16 -13.82
C PRO A 196 13.19 -5.69 -12.36
N GLY A 197 12.79 -6.55 -11.43
CA GLY A 197 12.82 -6.27 -9.99
C GLY A 197 11.52 -5.69 -9.41
N VAL A 198 10.50 -5.40 -10.22
CA VAL A 198 9.18 -5.00 -9.68
C VAL A 198 8.56 -6.16 -8.92
N LEU A 199 8.09 -5.88 -7.71
CA LEU A 199 7.43 -6.85 -6.84
C LEU A 199 5.94 -6.94 -7.20
N THR A 200 5.37 -8.13 -7.20
CA THR A 200 3.97 -8.37 -7.55
C THR A 200 3.21 -9.15 -6.49
N GLN A 201 1.95 -8.80 -6.27
CA GLN A 201 1.02 -9.53 -5.41
C GLN A 201 -0.34 -9.72 -6.08
N CYS A 202 -1.13 -10.66 -5.56
CA CYS A 202 -2.49 -10.93 -6.00
C CYS A 202 -3.40 -11.05 -4.79
N SER A 203 -4.05 -9.96 -4.45
CA SER A 203 -4.84 -9.79 -3.23
C SER A 203 -6.12 -10.60 -3.31
N ALA A 204 -6.23 -11.61 -2.46
CA ALA A 204 -7.32 -12.59 -2.45
C ALA A 204 -7.64 -13.03 -1.02
N GLU A 205 -8.45 -14.08 -0.87
CA GLU A 205 -8.59 -14.75 0.42
C GLU A 205 -7.23 -15.31 0.87
N GLU A 206 -6.94 -15.19 2.17
CA GLU A 206 -5.60 -15.36 2.76
C GLU A 206 -4.94 -16.71 2.46
N ALA A 207 -5.68 -17.82 2.55
CA ALA A 207 -5.14 -19.14 2.26
C ALA A 207 -4.86 -19.31 0.75
N THR A 208 -5.75 -18.79 -0.09
CA THR A 208 -5.59 -18.75 -1.54
C THR A 208 -4.35 -17.93 -1.92
N GLU A 209 -4.18 -16.75 -1.33
CA GLU A 209 -3.04 -15.86 -1.58
C GLU A 209 -1.72 -16.50 -1.14
N LEU A 210 -1.70 -17.16 0.03
CA LEU A 210 -0.53 -17.91 0.49
C LEU A 210 -0.19 -19.06 -0.46
N GLU A 211 -1.20 -19.76 -1.00
CA GLU A 211 -0.99 -20.82 -1.99
C GLU A 211 -0.34 -20.28 -3.27
N LEU A 212 -0.81 -19.15 -3.80
CA LEU A 212 -0.20 -18.47 -4.95
C LEU A 212 1.25 -18.06 -4.65
N GLY A 213 1.48 -17.55 -3.44
CA GLY A 213 2.80 -17.25 -2.90
C GLY A 213 3.71 -18.47 -2.86
N ILE A 214 3.30 -19.58 -2.25
CA ILE A 214 4.07 -20.83 -2.15
C ILE A 214 4.42 -21.37 -3.54
N ARG A 215 3.50 -21.26 -4.50
CA ARG A 215 3.70 -21.69 -5.88
C ARG A 215 4.64 -20.78 -6.67
N GLY A 216 5.04 -19.62 -6.16
CA GLY A 216 5.93 -18.72 -6.89
C GLY A 216 5.22 -17.89 -7.94
N LEU A 217 3.91 -17.67 -7.82
CA LEU A 217 3.11 -16.89 -8.77
C LEU A 217 3.04 -15.40 -8.40
N THR A 218 3.33 -15.06 -7.15
CA THR A 218 3.53 -13.69 -6.64
C THR A 218 4.93 -13.56 -6.07
N THR A 219 5.39 -12.35 -5.75
CA THR A 219 6.69 -12.13 -5.10
C THR A 219 6.55 -11.64 -3.66
N TYR A 220 5.40 -11.09 -3.30
CA TYR A 220 5.06 -10.67 -1.94
C TYR A 220 3.53 -10.74 -1.71
N ALA A 221 3.10 -10.38 -0.49
CA ALA A 221 1.70 -10.19 -0.11
C ALA A 221 1.56 -8.96 0.82
N GLU A 222 0.42 -8.29 0.80
CA GLU A 222 0.15 -7.09 1.60
C GLU A 222 -1.17 -7.17 2.33
N THR A 223 -2.23 -7.69 1.69
CA THR A 223 -3.61 -7.64 2.18
C THR A 223 -3.92 -8.56 3.37
N LEU A 224 -2.89 -8.91 4.16
CA LEU A 224 -3.01 -9.60 5.44
C LEU A 224 -3.68 -8.70 6.48
N SER A 225 -5.00 -8.72 6.49
CA SER A 225 -5.80 -7.72 7.21
C SER A 225 -5.77 -7.90 8.73
N VAL A 226 -5.61 -6.81 9.49
CA VAL A 226 -5.73 -6.77 10.97
C VAL A 226 -6.69 -5.66 11.41
N TYR A 227 -7.36 -5.89 12.54
CA TYR A 227 -8.48 -5.05 12.98
C TYR A 227 -8.39 -4.67 14.46
N GLY A 228 -9.00 -3.55 14.82
CA GLY A 228 -8.87 -2.89 16.13
C GLY A 228 -9.88 -3.34 17.18
N THR A 229 -10.83 -4.22 16.86
CA THR A 229 -11.76 -4.85 17.83
C THR A 229 -11.87 -6.36 17.60
N GLU A 230 -12.12 -7.13 18.66
CA GLU A 230 -12.18 -8.59 18.53
C GLU A 230 -13.24 -9.05 17.56
N LYS A 231 -14.42 -8.43 17.63
CA LYS A 231 -15.54 -8.83 16.78
C LYS A 231 -15.22 -8.62 15.30
N VAL A 232 -14.59 -7.50 14.95
CA VAL A 232 -14.22 -7.20 13.57
C VAL A 232 -13.11 -8.14 13.10
N PHE A 233 -12.17 -8.48 13.99
CA PHE A 233 -11.15 -9.49 13.69
C PHE A 233 -11.77 -10.86 13.37
N ILE A 234 -12.74 -11.29 14.17
CA ILE A 234 -13.48 -12.56 13.96
C ILE A 234 -14.30 -12.50 12.67
N ASP A 235 -14.98 -11.39 12.39
CA ASP A 235 -15.73 -11.21 11.13
C ASP A 235 -14.77 -11.15 9.91
N GLY A 236 -13.53 -10.73 10.12
CA GLY A 236 -12.41 -10.86 9.18
C GLY A 236 -11.75 -12.26 9.14
N ASP A 237 -12.35 -13.25 9.80
CA ASP A 237 -11.95 -14.67 9.87
C ASP A 237 -10.57 -14.94 10.49
N ASP A 238 -10.12 -14.07 11.40
CA ASP A 238 -8.78 -14.16 11.97
C ASP A 238 -8.69 -13.72 13.44
N THR A 239 -7.48 -13.85 14.00
CA THR A 239 -7.05 -13.33 15.30
C THR A 239 -5.64 -12.75 15.15
N PRO A 240 -5.14 -11.93 16.11
CA PRO A 240 -3.74 -11.50 16.09
C PRO A 240 -2.74 -12.66 16.00
N TYR A 241 -3.07 -13.82 16.59
CA TYR A 241 -2.22 -15.01 16.56
C TYR A 241 -2.23 -15.73 15.21
N SER A 242 -3.39 -15.89 14.56
CA SER A 242 -3.46 -16.49 13.23
C SER A 242 -2.78 -15.60 12.18
N LYS A 243 -2.92 -14.26 12.28
CA LYS A 243 -2.18 -13.31 11.45
C LYS A 243 -0.68 -13.36 11.69
N ALA A 244 -0.24 -13.40 12.94
CA ALA A 244 1.19 -13.54 13.26
C ALA A 244 1.76 -14.87 12.76
N PHE A 245 0.98 -15.95 12.83
CA PHE A 245 1.34 -17.23 12.24
C PHE A 245 1.42 -17.15 10.71
N LEU A 246 0.45 -16.51 10.05
CA LEU A 246 0.42 -16.31 8.61
C LEU A 246 1.62 -15.47 8.14
N ASN A 247 1.94 -14.37 8.83
CA ASN A 247 3.16 -13.59 8.62
C ASN A 247 4.41 -14.48 8.62
N SER A 248 4.51 -15.34 9.64
CA SER A 248 5.61 -16.30 9.78
C SER A 248 5.57 -17.38 8.69
N ALA A 249 4.40 -17.76 8.20
CA ALA A 249 4.24 -18.71 7.10
C ALA A 249 4.80 -18.13 5.79
N TYR A 250 4.49 -16.88 5.45
CA TYR A 250 5.14 -16.17 4.34
C TYR A 250 6.65 -16.08 4.54
N ALA A 251 7.11 -15.57 5.69
CA ALA A 251 8.54 -15.42 5.98
C ALA A 251 9.33 -16.74 5.90
N SER A 252 8.73 -17.85 6.36
CA SER A 252 9.36 -19.19 6.28
C SER A 252 9.53 -19.72 4.85
N ARG A 253 8.86 -19.10 3.87
CA ARG A 253 9.01 -19.38 2.42
C ARG A 253 9.83 -18.30 1.73
N GLY A 254 10.50 -17.45 2.53
CA GLY A 254 11.25 -16.32 2.04
C GLY A 254 10.36 -15.32 1.31
N LEU A 255 9.09 -15.16 1.70
CA LEU A 255 8.20 -14.20 1.06
C LEU A 255 8.18 -12.89 1.84
N LYS A 256 8.45 -11.77 1.15
CA LYS A 256 8.13 -10.44 1.67
C LYS A 256 6.64 -10.39 1.93
N VAL A 257 6.27 -9.84 3.06
CA VAL A 257 4.89 -9.65 3.43
C VAL A 257 4.76 -8.38 4.26
N ARG A 258 3.60 -7.74 4.19
CA ARG A 258 3.16 -6.76 5.17
C ARG A 258 1.70 -7.04 5.54
N PHE A 259 1.23 -6.36 6.58
CA PHE A 259 -0.19 -6.40 6.94
C PHE A 259 -0.94 -5.25 6.28
N THR A 260 -2.26 -5.30 6.31
CA THR A 260 -3.13 -4.18 5.97
C THR A 260 -4.04 -3.84 7.15
N SER A 261 -4.15 -2.56 7.46
CA SER A 261 -5.13 -2.00 8.39
C SER A 261 -5.65 -0.69 7.80
N GLY A 262 -6.38 0.09 8.58
CA GLY A 262 -6.94 1.33 8.09
C GLY A 262 -8.08 1.81 8.95
N SER A 263 -8.01 3.08 9.32
CA SER A 263 -9.07 3.74 10.06
C SER A 263 -10.43 3.62 9.37
N GLY A 264 -11.44 3.32 10.17
CA GLY A 264 -12.84 3.22 9.72
C GLY A 264 -13.31 1.81 9.37
N SER A 265 -12.41 0.81 9.30
CA SER A 265 -12.79 -0.58 9.05
C SER A 265 -13.78 -1.12 10.09
N GLU A 266 -13.55 -0.84 11.38
CA GLU A 266 -14.40 -1.31 12.47
C GLU A 266 -15.76 -0.61 12.49
N VAL A 267 -15.80 0.65 12.04
CA VAL A 267 -17.05 1.40 11.88
C VAL A 267 -17.86 0.82 10.73
N LEU A 268 -17.21 0.56 9.59
CA LEU A 268 -17.83 -0.03 8.41
C LEU A 268 -18.36 -1.45 8.68
N MET A 269 -17.61 -2.24 9.43
CA MET A 269 -17.98 -3.60 9.86
C MET A 269 -18.91 -3.61 11.09
N GLY A 270 -19.28 -2.44 11.60
CA GLY A 270 -20.36 -2.27 12.57
C GLY A 270 -19.99 -2.58 14.02
N ASN A 271 -18.70 -2.59 14.37
CA ASN A 271 -18.25 -2.80 15.75
C ASN A 271 -16.97 -2.03 16.09
N SER A 272 -17.13 -0.73 16.36
CA SER A 272 -16.05 0.19 16.76
C SER A 272 -15.85 0.31 18.28
N GLU A 273 -16.66 -0.35 19.10
CA GLU A 273 -16.64 -0.22 20.57
C GLU A 273 -16.67 1.24 21.06
N LYS A 274 -17.32 2.12 20.29
CA LYS A 274 -17.44 3.57 20.52
C LYS A 274 -16.12 4.35 20.44
N LYS A 275 -15.03 3.69 20.05
CA LYS A 275 -13.70 4.28 19.97
C LYS A 275 -13.55 5.15 18.73
N SER A 276 -12.60 6.09 18.78
CA SER A 276 -12.18 6.80 17.58
C SER A 276 -11.49 5.85 16.60
N MET A 277 -11.56 6.19 15.32
CA MET A 277 -10.91 5.43 14.27
C MET A 277 -9.39 5.39 14.49
N LEU A 278 -8.78 6.50 14.91
CA LEU A 278 -7.34 6.57 15.21
C LEU A 278 -6.92 5.66 16.35
N TYR A 279 -7.69 5.58 17.44
CA TYR A 279 -7.35 4.68 18.55
C TYR A 279 -7.41 3.22 18.12
N LEU A 280 -8.46 2.82 17.39
CA LEU A 280 -8.58 1.46 16.87
C LEU A 280 -7.44 1.13 15.92
N GLU A 281 -7.10 2.05 15.02
CA GLU A 281 -5.97 1.88 14.11
C GLU A 281 -4.63 1.81 14.86
N CYS A 282 -4.44 2.55 15.96
CA CYS A 282 -3.29 2.35 16.82
C CYS A 282 -3.24 0.91 17.38
N ARG A 283 -4.37 0.29 17.72
CA ARG A 283 -4.37 -1.12 18.14
C ARG A 283 -3.94 -2.04 16.98
N CYS A 284 -4.44 -1.82 15.76
CA CYS A 284 -4.02 -2.55 14.56
C CYS A 284 -2.51 -2.47 14.34
N LEU A 285 -1.94 -1.28 14.45
CA LEU A 285 -0.53 -1.02 14.21
C LEU A 285 0.37 -1.64 15.29
N TYR A 286 -0.07 -1.64 16.55
CA TYR A 286 0.64 -2.36 17.61
C TYR A 286 0.53 -3.88 17.45
N ALA A 287 -0.63 -4.41 17.03
CA ALA A 287 -0.75 -5.83 16.71
C ALA A 287 0.19 -6.22 15.55
N THR A 288 0.27 -5.38 14.52
CA THR A 288 1.22 -5.57 13.40
C THR A 288 2.66 -5.58 13.87
N LYS A 289 3.02 -4.63 14.75
CA LYS A 289 4.36 -4.56 15.36
C LYS A 289 4.68 -5.81 16.17
N GLY A 290 3.74 -6.25 17.01
CA GLY A 290 3.89 -7.44 17.86
C GLY A 290 3.97 -8.74 17.05
N ALA A 291 3.32 -8.80 15.89
CA ALA A 291 3.40 -9.93 14.96
C ALA A 291 4.77 -10.05 14.27
N GLY A 292 5.65 -9.05 14.44
CA GLY A 292 6.95 -9.00 13.78
C GLY A 292 6.85 -8.75 12.27
N SER A 293 5.73 -8.18 11.79
CA SER A 293 5.64 -7.74 10.41
C SER A 293 6.66 -6.62 10.15
N GLN A 294 7.28 -6.64 8.98
CA GLN A 294 8.23 -5.60 8.57
C GLN A 294 7.54 -4.29 8.18
N GLY A 295 6.25 -4.35 7.82
CA GLY A 295 5.49 -3.25 7.27
C GLY A 295 3.98 -3.33 7.47
N ILE A 296 3.31 -2.26 7.06
CA ILE A 296 1.85 -2.12 7.02
C ILE A 296 1.43 -1.29 5.81
N GLN A 297 0.33 -1.68 5.18
CA GLN A 297 -0.51 -0.78 4.38
C GLN A 297 -1.58 -0.17 5.28
N ASN A 298 -1.58 1.16 5.41
CA ASN A 298 -2.61 1.88 6.15
C ASN A 298 -2.83 3.30 5.61
N GLY A 299 -3.66 4.10 6.28
CA GLY A 299 -4.17 5.38 5.81
C GLY A 299 -5.62 5.24 5.34
N SER A 300 -6.43 4.54 6.14
CA SER A 300 -7.81 4.10 5.88
C SER A 300 -8.00 3.10 4.74
N VAL A 301 -7.20 3.16 3.66
CA VAL A 301 -7.20 2.16 2.59
C VAL A 301 -8.60 2.07 1.97
N SER A 302 -9.17 0.87 1.84
CA SER A 302 -10.49 0.64 1.25
C SER A 302 -11.63 1.31 2.02
N CYS A 303 -11.38 1.73 3.27
CA CYS A 303 -12.37 2.36 4.13
C CYS A 303 -12.38 3.89 4.06
N ILE A 304 -11.57 4.53 3.20
CA ILE A 304 -11.35 5.99 3.15
C ILE A 304 -12.63 6.85 3.11
N GLY A 305 -13.73 6.33 2.59
CA GLY A 305 -15.03 6.98 2.63
C GLY A 305 -15.55 7.24 4.06
N VAL A 306 -15.15 6.45 5.05
CA VAL A 306 -15.57 6.54 6.46
C VAL A 306 -14.89 7.72 7.18
N PRO A 307 -13.54 7.79 7.33
CA PRO A 307 -12.90 8.98 7.88
C PRO A 307 -13.13 10.18 6.95
N GLY A 308 -13.15 9.99 5.63
CA GLY A 308 -13.48 11.03 4.66
C GLY A 308 -14.85 11.68 4.91
N ALA A 309 -15.80 11.00 5.54
CA ALA A 309 -17.12 11.56 5.82
C ALA A 309 -17.19 12.44 7.08
N VAL A 310 -16.20 12.37 7.98
CA VAL A 310 -16.23 13.06 9.29
C VAL A 310 -15.15 14.15 9.41
N PRO A 311 -15.34 15.14 10.30
CA PRO A 311 -14.31 16.14 10.60
C PRO A 311 -12.97 15.52 11.01
N GLY A 312 -11.88 16.10 10.50
CA GLY A 312 -10.52 15.65 10.85
C GLY A 312 -10.10 14.31 10.23
N GLY A 313 -10.93 13.60 9.47
CA GLY A 313 -10.59 12.29 8.94
C GLY A 313 -9.38 12.26 7.99
N ILE A 314 -9.22 13.26 7.12
CA ILE A 314 -8.02 13.32 6.26
C ILE A 314 -6.75 13.64 7.06
N ARG A 315 -6.87 14.35 8.20
CA ARG A 315 -5.76 14.52 9.15
C ARG A 315 -5.44 13.20 9.85
N GLU A 316 -6.47 12.43 10.19
CA GLU A 316 -6.34 11.13 10.84
C GLU A 316 -5.59 10.14 9.96
N VAL A 317 -5.91 10.09 8.67
CA VAL A 317 -5.24 9.24 7.66
C VAL A 317 -3.72 9.44 7.62
N ILE A 318 -3.22 10.68 7.64
CA ILE A 318 -1.76 10.91 7.75
C ILE A 318 -1.23 10.66 9.17
N GLY A 319 -2.08 10.82 10.18
CA GLY A 319 -1.78 10.48 11.57
C GLY A 319 -1.45 9.01 11.75
N GLU A 320 -2.30 8.10 11.26
CA GLU A 320 -2.06 6.65 11.32
C GLU A 320 -0.84 6.22 10.48
N ASN A 321 -0.58 6.86 9.32
CA ASN A 321 0.64 6.61 8.55
C ASN A 321 1.90 6.98 9.36
N LEU A 322 1.85 8.10 10.09
CA LEU A 322 2.95 8.48 10.97
C LEU A 322 3.09 7.49 12.14
N VAL A 323 1.99 6.98 12.72
CA VAL A 323 2.04 5.94 13.77
C VAL A 323 2.79 4.70 13.27
N ALA A 324 2.50 4.22 12.05
CA ALA A 324 3.21 3.09 11.46
C ALA A 324 4.73 3.34 11.42
N ALA A 325 5.14 4.51 10.91
CA ALA A 325 6.54 4.90 10.82
C ALA A 325 7.20 5.09 12.21
N LEU A 326 6.45 5.58 13.20
CA LEU A 326 6.88 5.73 14.60
C LEU A 326 7.10 4.38 15.29
N LEU A 327 6.36 3.33 14.89
CA LEU A 327 6.58 1.96 15.34
C LEU A 327 7.72 1.26 14.59
N GLY A 328 8.35 1.95 13.64
CA GLY A 328 9.46 1.46 12.83
C GLY A 328 9.03 0.47 11.74
N LEU A 329 7.76 0.48 11.36
CA LEU A 329 7.23 -0.29 10.23
C LEU A 329 7.51 0.44 8.92
N GLU A 330 7.65 -0.32 7.84
CA GLU A 330 7.43 0.19 6.48
C GLU A 330 5.96 0.66 6.38
N CYS A 331 5.73 1.82 5.76
CA CYS A 331 4.39 2.36 5.56
C CYS A 331 4.07 2.50 4.06
N ALA A 332 3.20 1.62 3.57
CA ALA A 332 2.51 1.75 2.29
C ALA A 332 1.22 2.57 2.53
N SER A 333 1.23 3.84 2.14
CA SER A 333 0.41 4.86 2.79
C SER A 333 -0.94 5.13 2.11
N SER A 334 -1.61 4.07 1.66
CA SER A 334 -2.92 4.14 1.00
C SER A 334 -2.86 5.03 -0.24
N ASN A 335 -3.64 6.10 -0.33
CA ASN A 335 -3.92 6.83 -1.58
C ASN A 335 -4.46 5.94 -2.71
N ASP A 336 -4.89 4.74 -2.36
CA ASP A 336 -5.19 3.60 -3.22
C ASP A 336 -6.69 3.43 -3.48
N GLN A 337 -7.52 4.27 -2.85
CA GLN A 337 -8.97 4.15 -2.92
C GLN A 337 -9.67 5.50 -3.13
N SER A 338 -10.73 5.48 -3.93
CA SER A 338 -11.57 6.62 -4.24
C SER A 338 -12.46 7.01 -3.05
N PHE A 339 -12.58 8.32 -2.79
CA PHE A 339 -13.44 8.84 -1.71
C PHE A 339 -14.16 10.15 -2.05
N SER A 340 -13.77 10.79 -3.16
CA SER A 340 -14.28 12.10 -3.54
C SER A 340 -14.47 12.18 -5.05
N ASN A 341 -15.55 12.85 -5.45
CA ASN A 341 -15.82 13.21 -6.84
C ASN A 341 -15.06 14.50 -7.26
N SER A 342 -14.30 15.11 -6.35
CA SER A 342 -13.62 16.39 -6.58
C SER A 342 -12.11 16.21 -6.64
N ASP A 343 -11.51 16.52 -7.79
CA ASP A 343 -10.05 16.51 -7.99
C ASP A 343 -9.31 17.29 -6.90
N MET A 344 -9.79 18.50 -6.57
CA MET A 344 -9.19 19.32 -5.52
C MET A 344 -9.11 18.61 -4.15
N ARG A 345 -10.10 17.77 -3.83
CA ARG A 345 -10.19 17.10 -2.53
C ARG A 345 -9.34 15.84 -2.50
N ARG A 346 -9.36 15.04 -3.56
CA ARG A 346 -8.49 13.86 -3.70
C ARG A 346 -7.01 14.23 -3.79
N THR A 347 -6.67 15.32 -4.50
CA THR A 347 -5.31 15.87 -4.52
C THR A 347 -4.88 16.32 -3.13
N ALA A 348 -5.70 17.09 -2.40
CA ALA A 348 -5.37 17.57 -1.06
C ALA A 348 -5.11 16.43 -0.06
N ARG A 349 -5.85 15.32 -0.17
CA ARG A 349 -5.60 14.09 0.60
C ARG A 349 -4.22 13.52 0.27
N THR A 350 -3.91 13.33 -1.01
CA THR A 350 -2.63 12.76 -1.45
C THR A 350 -1.41 13.59 -1.10
N MET A 351 -1.53 14.92 -1.10
CA MET A 351 -0.42 15.80 -0.77
C MET A 351 0.18 15.51 0.62
N LEU A 352 -0.61 14.97 1.55
CA LEU A 352 -0.15 14.67 2.91
C LEU A 352 0.88 13.53 2.95
N GLN A 353 0.86 12.60 2.00
CA GLN A 353 1.87 11.54 1.87
C GLN A 353 2.88 11.85 0.77
N PHE A 354 2.46 12.50 -0.32
CA PHE A 354 3.30 12.86 -1.45
C PHE A 354 4.41 13.84 -1.06
N LEU A 355 4.08 14.92 -0.35
CA LEU A 355 5.05 15.96 0.01
C LEU A 355 6.18 15.47 0.93
N PRO A 356 5.89 14.76 2.05
CA PRO A 356 6.97 14.22 2.90
C PRO A 356 7.63 12.97 2.33
N GLY A 357 6.90 12.23 1.47
CA GLY A 357 7.24 10.89 1.02
C GLY A 357 7.02 9.83 2.10
N THR A 358 6.53 8.66 1.71
CA THR A 358 6.41 7.46 2.55
C THR A 358 7.17 6.30 1.90
N ASP A 359 7.23 5.12 2.51
CA ASP A 359 7.91 3.98 1.89
C ASP A 359 7.22 3.63 0.55
N PHE A 360 5.89 3.71 0.50
CA PHE A 360 5.11 3.78 -0.74
C PHE A 360 4.05 4.87 -0.65
N ILE A 361 4.21 5.95 -1.44
CA ILE A 361 3.33 7.14 -1.42
C ILE A 361 1.89 6.74 -1.72
N PHE A 362 1.73 5.91 -2.75
CA PHE A 362 0.53 5.13 -2.94
C PHE A 362 0.86 3.68 -2.64
N SER A 363 -0.07 3.00 -1.99
CA SER A 363 -0.10 1.55 -1.89
C SER A 363 -1.02 0.93 -2.95
N GLY A 364 -1.27 1.63 -4.06
CA GLY A 364 -2.27 1.22 -5.04
C GLY A 364 -2.75 2.35 -5.96
N TYR A 365 -1.83 3.11 -6.57
CA TYR A 365 -2.19 4.01 -7.68
C TYR A 365 -2.78 3.17 -8.82
N ALA A 366 -3.97 3.47 -9.35
CA ALA A 366 -4.49 2.67 -10.46
C ALA A 366 -3.68 2.94 -11.74
N ALA A 367 -2.89 1.97 -12.23
CA ALA A 367 -2.18 2.15 -13.50
C ALA A 367 -3.06 1.84 -14.72
N GLU A 368 -4.26 1.35 -14.46
CA GLU A 368 -5.44 1.34 -15.32
C GLU A 368 -6.34 2.55 -15.06
N PRO A 369 -7.27 2.90 -15.96
CA PRO A 369 -8.35 3.83 -15.65
C PRO A 369 -9.28 3.27 -14.57
N ASN A 370 -9.83 4.13 -13.71
CA ASN A 370 -10.63 3.71 -12.55
C ASN A 370 -11.86 2.86 -12.86
N TYR A 371 -12.39 2.90 -14.09
CA TYR A 371 -13.50 2.01 -14.47
C TYR A 371 -13.08 0.53 -14.57
N ASP A 372 -11.79 0.26 -14.64
CA ASP A 372 -11.18 -1.06 -14.64
C ASP A 372 -10.62 -1.47 -13.29
N ASN A 373 -10.49 -0.51 -12.36
CA ASN A 373 -9.89 -0.78 -11.07
C ASN A 373 -10.81 -1.63 -10.17
N MET A 374 -10.40 -2.87 -9.94
CA MET A 374 -11.18 -3.87 -9.20
C MET A 374 -11.13 -3.72 -7.69
N PHE A 375 -10.39 -2.72 -7.19
CA PHE A 375 -10.47 -2.26 -5.80
C PHE A 375 -11.58 -1.22 -5.58
N ALA A 376 -12.40 -0.95 -6.60
CA ALA A 376 -13.45 0.08 -6.63
C ALA A 376 -12.95 1.52 -6.86
N GLY A 377 -11.86 1.64 -7.63
CA GLY A 377 -11.29 2.91 -8.07
C GLY A 377 -10.28 3.44 -7.08
N SER A 378 -9.07 3.77 -7.54
CA SER A 378 -8.03 4.42 -6.73
C SER A 378 -8.22 5.93 -6.64
N ASN A 379 -7.52 6.57 -5.70
CA ASN A 379 -7.55 8.02 -5.53
C ASN A 379 -6.92 8.77 -6.72
N PHE A 380 -5.94 8.14 -7.39
CA PHE A 380 -5.37 8.56 -8.67
C PHE A 380 -5.35 7.36 -9.62
N ASP A 381 -5.56 7.61 -10.91
CA ASP A 381 -5.58 6.56 -11.92
C ASP A 381 -4.72 6.88 -13.15
N ALA A 382 -4.78 6.03 -14.17
CA ALA A 382 -3.98 6.19 -15.39
C ALA A 382 -4.19 7.55 -16.08
N GLU A 383 -5.34 8.19 -15.92
CA GLU A 383 -5.64 9.49 -16.53
C GLU A 383 -4.94 10.64 -15.80
N ASP A 384 -4.43 10.41 -14.58
CA ASP A 384 -3.73 11.40 -13.76
C ASP A 384 -2.19 11.36 -13.92
N PHE A 385 -1.64 10.46 -14.74
CA PHE A 385 -0.18 10.28 -14.81
C PHE A 385 0.59 11.56 -15.17
N ASP A 386 0.05 12.35 -16.08
CA ASP A 386 0.67 13.60 -16.51
C ASP A 386 0.60 14.67 -15.42
N ASP A 387 -0.55 14.83 -14.77
CA ASP A 387 -0.71 15.71 -13.61
C ASP A 387 0.25 15.31 -12.48
N TYR A 388 0.39 14.02 -12.19
CA TYR A 388 1.29 13.54 -11.16
C TYR A 388 2.77 13.83 -11.49
N ASN A 389 3.18 13.68 -12.75
CA ASN A 389 4.51 14.05 -13.22
C ASN A 389 4.75 15.57 -13.15
N VAL A 390 3.75 16.38 -13.48
CA VAL A 390 3.81 17.85 -13.36
C VAL A 390 3.94 18.26 -11.89
N LEU A 391 3.19 17.65 -10.97
CA LEU A 391 3.28 17.94 -9.53
C LEU A 391 4.68 17.65 -8.97
N GLN A 392 5.30 16.54 -9.37
CA GLN A 392 6.69 16.20 -9.01
C GLN A 392 7.66 17.30 -9.47
N ARG A 393 7.51 17.73 -10.72
CA ARG A 393 8.32 18.79 -11.32
C ARG A 393 8.11 20.13 -10.64
N ASP A 394 6.87 20.54 -10.39
CA ASP A 394 6.54 21.87 -9.88
C ASP A 394 7.02 22.07 -8.45
N MET A 395 6.99 21.02 -7.63
CA MET A 395 7.35 21.08 -6.22
C MET A 395 8.76 20.55 -5.92
N GLN A 396 9.48 20.03 -6.93
CA GLN A 396 10.75 19.30 -6.75
C GLN A 396 10.60 18.17 -5.71
N VAL A 397 9.53 17.39 -5.86
CA VAL A 397 9.19 16.24 -5.01
C VAL A 397 9.30 14.96 -5.84
N ASP A 398 9.84 13.91 -5.24
CA ASP A 398 9.92 12.60 -5.87
C ASP A 398 8.69 11.78 -5.47
N GLY A 399 7.75 11.63 -6.41
CA GLY A 399 6.55 10.81 -6.27
C GLY A 399 6.77 9.34 -6.64
N GLY A 400 8.01 8.92 -6.93
CA GLY A 400 8.35 7.57 -7.35
C GLY A 400 8.00 7.23 -8.80
N LEU A 401 7.47 8.17 -9.58
CA LEU A 401 7.10 7.97 -10.99
C LEU A 401 7.95 8.83 -11.94
N ARG A 402 7.93 8.49 -13.23
CA ARG A 402 8.62 9.24 -14.28
C ARG A 402 7.74 9.41 -15.52
N PRO A 403 7.96 10.48 -16.30
CA PRO A 403 7.41 10.58 -17.64
C PRO A 403 7.97 9.49 -18.54
N VAL A 404 7.15 8.99 -19.46
CA VAL A 404 7.47 7.94 -20.44
C VAL A 404 6.99 8.36 -21.82
N THR A 405 7.61 7.84 -22.88
CA THR A 405 7.15 8.09 -24.25
C THR A 405 6.13 7.04 -24.70
N GLU A 406 5.23 7.43 -25.60
CA GLU A 406 4.24 6.51 -26.19
C GLU A 406 4.93 5.30 -26.88
N GLU A 407 6.05 5.51 -27.56
CA GLU A 407 6.81 4.44 -28.21
C GLU A 407 7.33 3.40 -27.20
N GLU A 408 7.84 3.86 -26.05
CA GLU A 408 8.28 2.97 -24.99
C GLU A 408 7.12 2.18 -24.39
N VAL A 409 5.98 2.84 -24.17
CA VAL A 409 4.75 2.23 -23.66
C VAL A 409 4.26 1.14 -24.61
N ILE A 410 4.06 1.44 -25.90
CA ILE A 410 3.65 0.47 -26.93
C ILE A 410 4.61 -0.73 -26.95
N ARG A 411 5.92 -0.47 -26.86
CA ARG A 411 6.94 -1.52 -26.90
C ARG A 411 6.83 -2.48 -25.71
N VAL A 412 6.74 -1.97 -24.48
CA VAL A 412 6.68 -2.83 -23.29
C VAL A 412 5.35 -3.56 -23.19
N ARG A 413 4.23 -2.90 -23.50
CA ARG A 413 2.90 -3.51 -23.53
C ARG A 413 2.83 -4.67 -24.53
N ARG A 414 3.32 -4.46 -25.76
CA ARG A 414 3.37 -5.51 -26.79
C ARG A 414 4.26 -6.68 -26.36
N LYS A 415 5.44 -6.40 -25.81
CA LYS A 415 6.36 -7.44 -25.32
C LYS A 415 5.68 -8.31 -24.25
N ALA A 416 5.02 -7.69 -23.27
CA ALA A 416 4.33 -8.39 -22.20
C ALA A 416 3.15 -9.23 -22.71
N GLY A 417 2.30 -8.66 -23.57
CA GLY A 417 1.19 -9.40 -24.18
C GLY A 417 1.67 -10.61 -24.98
N LYS A 418 2.75 -10.48 -25.75
CA LYS A 418 3.35 -11.60 -26.50
C LYS A 418 4.02 -12.64 -25.59
N ALA A 419 4.63 -12.23 -24.47
CA ALA A 419 5.23 -13.13 -23.50
C ALA A 419 4.16 -13.98 -22.79
N VAL A 420 3.08 -13.36 -22.31
CA VAL A 420 1.96 -14.09 -21.69
C VAL A 420 1.27 -15.00 -22.70
N GLN A 421 1.06 -14.55 -23.94
CA GLN A 421 0.58 -15.40 -25.04
C GLN A 421 1.45 -16.65 -25.20
N ALA A 422 2.77 -16.50 -25.19
CA ALA A 422 3.71 -17.59 -25.35
C ALA A 422 3.66 -18.57 -24.16
N VAL A 423 3.61 -18.07 -22.93
CA VAL A 423 3.48 -18.88 -21.72
C VAL A 423 2.16 -19.66 -21.70
N PHE A 424 1.04 -19.01 -22.01
CA PHE A 424 -0.27 -19.67 -22.06
C PHE A 424 -0.27 -20.80 -23.09
N ARG A 425 0.30 -20.56 -24.29
CA ARG A 425 0.45 -21.60 -25.31
C ARG A 425 1.34 -22.76 -24.85
N GLN A 426 2.49 -22.46 -24.26
CA GLN A 426 3.46 -23.48 -23.82
C GLN A 426 2.92 -24.34 -22.67
N LEU A 427 2.17 -23.72 -21.75
CA LEU A 427 1.55 -24.42 -20.63
C LEU A 427 0.20 -25.06 -20.99
N GLY A 428 -0.29 -24.89 -22.22
CA GLY A 428 -1.57 -25.44 -22.67
C GLY A 428 -2.79 -24.82 -21.97
N LEU A 429 -2.70 -23.53 -21.61
CA LEU A 429 -3.79 -22.74 -21.06
C LEU A 429 -4.70 -22.22 -22.17
N SER A 430 -5.72 -21.45 -21.80
CA SER A 430 -6.66 -20.84 -22.74
C SER A 430 -5.94 -20.01 -23.82
N PRO A 431 -6.32 -20.12 -25.09
CA PRO A 431 -5.58 -19.45 -26.17
C PRO A 431 -5.64 -17.93 -26.06
N ILE A 432 -4.56 -17.27 -26.47
CA ILE A 432 -4.47 -15.82 -26.65
C ILE A 432 -4.14 -15.56 -28.12
N SER A 433 -5.00 -14.82 -28.82
CA SER A 433 -4.80 -14.52 -30.25
C SER A 433 -3.87 -13.32 -30.46
N ASP A 434 -3.34 -13.17 -31.68
CA ASP A 434 -2.50 -12.02 -32.01
C ASP A 434 -3.30 -10.71 -32.00
N GLU A 435 -4.58 -10.77 -32.36
CA GLU A 435 -5.50 -9.62 -32.31
C GLU A 435 -5.77 -9.19 -30.87
N GLN A 436 -5.83 -10.12 -29.91
CA GLN A 436 -5.95 -9.79 -28.49
C GLN A 436 -4.69 -9.07 -27.99
N VAL A 437 -3.50 -9.56 -28.36
CA VAL A 437 -2.23 -8.91 -28.02
C VAL A 437 -2.13 -7.52 -28.66
N GLU A 438 -2.51 -7.38 -29.93
CA GLU A 438 -2.52 -6.10 -30.62
C GLU A 438 -3.51 -5.12 -29.96
N ALA A 439 -4.71 -5.57 -29.61
CA ALA A 439 -5.70 -4.72 -28.95
C ALA A 439 -5.18 -4.17 -27.62
N VAL A 440 -4.65 -5.03 -26.72
CA VAL A 440 -4.15 -4.55 -25.42
C VAL A 440 -2.91 -3.67 -25.53
N THR A 441 -2.12 -3.82 -26.61
CA THR A 441 -0.92 -3.01 -26.85
C THR A 441 -1.27 -1.52 -26.94
N TYR A 442 -2.44 -1.19 -27.49
CA TYR A 442 -2.90 0.18 -27.72
C TYR A 442 -4.13 0.57 -26.90
N ALA A 443 -4.59 -0.32 -26.01
CA ALA A 443 -5.77 -0.08 -25.18
C ALA A 443 -5.48 0.98 -24.11
N HIS A 444 -6.50 1.79 -23.79
CA HIS A 444 -6.54 2.55 -22.55
C HIS A 444 -7.01 1.67 -21.40
N GLY A 445 -8.03 0.84 -21.65
CA GLY A 445 -8.47 -0.19 -20.73
C GLY A 445 -9.40 -1.20 -21.41
N SER A 446 -10.19 -1.92 -20.61
CA SER A 446 -10.97 -3.08 -21.05
C SER A 446 -12.06 -2.76 -22.05
N LYS A 447 -12.42 -1.48 -22.22
CA LYS A 447 -13.34 -1.04 -23.28
C LYS A 447 -12.74 -1.17 -24.68
N ASP A 448 -11.41 -1.18 -24.79
CA ASP A 448 -10.67 -1.28 -26.05
C ASP A 448 -10.18 -2.71 -26.33
N THR A 449 -10.45 -3.66 -25.41
CA THR A 449 -9.98 -5.05 -25.51
C THR A 449 -11.03 -5.99 -26.11
N LEU A 450 -10.56 -7.03 -26.79
CA LEU A 450 -11.40 -8.08 -27.33
C LEU A 450 -11.91 -9.01 -26.21
N PRO A 451 -13.13 -9.55 -26.31
CA PRO A 451 -13.63 -10.51 -25.32
C PRO A 451 -12.80 -11.80 -25.31
N ARG A 452 -12.70 -12.43 -24.13
CA ARG A 452 -12.14 -13.76 -23.92
C ARG A 452 -13.24 -14.77 -23.60
N ASP A 453 -12.96 -16.06 -23.81
CA ASP A 453 -13.84 -17.12 -23.33
C ASP A 453 -13.62 -17.34 -21.84
N VAL A 454 -14.47 -16.70 -21.04
CA VAL A 454 -14.43 -16.77 -19.57
C VAL A 454 -14.50 -18.22 -19.07
N THR A 455 -15.25 -19.09 -19.73
CA THR A 455 -15.36 -20.49 -19.28
C THR A 455 -14.04 -21.21 -19.48
N ALA A 456 -13.41 -21.03 -20.64
CA ALA A 456 -12.11 -21.61 -20.94
C ALA A 456 -11.01 -21.08 -20.00
N ASP A 457 -11.02 -19.78 -19.70
CA ASP A 457 -10.09 -19.17 -18.75
C ASP A 457 -10.27 -19.73 -17.33
N LEU A 458 -11.50 -19.83 -16.84
CA LEU A 458 -11.77 -20.39 -15.51
C LEU A 458 -11.35 -21.87 -15.41
N MET A 459 -11.53 -22.65 -16.47
CA MET A 459 -11.02 -24.02 -16.54
C MET A 459 -9.49 -24.06 -16.54
N ALA A 460 -8.84 -23.14 -17.26
CA ALA A 460 -7.38 -23.02 -17.29
C ALA A 460 -6.81 -22.60 -15.93
N ALA A 461 -7.46 -21.67 -15.23
CA ALA A 461 -7.06 -21.23 -13.89
C ALA A 461 -7.14 -22.36 -12.86
N GLU A 462 -8.22 -23.15 -12.90
CA GLU A 462 -8.34 -24.35 -12.06
C GLU A 462 -7.28 -25.40 -12.41
N ASP A 463 -6.96 -25.53 -13.70
CA ASP A 463 -5.95 -26.46 -14.19
C ASP A 463 -4.51 -26.05 -13.78
N VAL A 464 -4.18 -24.76 -13.70
CA VAL A 464 -2.94 -24.24 -13.10
C VAL A 464 -2.77 -24.78 -11.68
N LEU A 465 -3.85 -24.72 -10.88
CA LEU A 465 -3.83 -25.21 -9.51
C LEU A 465 -3.73 -26.74 -9.46
N LYS A 466 -4.54 -27.47 -10.23
CA LYS A 466 -4.57 -28.94 -10.27
C LYS A 466 -3.26 -29.57 -10.73
N ARG A 467 -2.60 -28.98 -11.75
CA ARG A 467 -1.32 -29.48 -12.27
C ARG A 467 -0.13 -29.10 -11.39
N GLY A 468 -0.33 -28.28 -10.36
CA GLY A 468 0.78 -27.85 -9.51
C GLY A 468 1.73 -26.88 -10.21
N ILE A 469 1.24 -26.07 -11.16
CA ILE A 469 2.08 -25.12 -11.89
C ILE A 469 2.68 -24.10 -10.92
N THR A 470 3.97 -23.83 -11.10
CA THR A 470 4.77 -22.93 -10.26
C THR A 470 5.46 -21.84 -11.09
N GLY A 471 6.05 -20.86 -10.40
CA GLY A 471 6.91 -19.85 -11.02
C GLY A 471 8.08 -20.44 -11.81
N VAL A 472 8.57 -21.63 -11.45
CA VAL A 472 9.64 -22.31 -12.21
C VAL A 472 9.13 -22.80 -13.57
N ASP A 473 7.86 -23.21 -13.65
CA ASP A 473 7.25 -23.61 -14.92
C ASP A 473 7.03 -22.40 -15.83
N ILE A 474 6.73 -21.23 -15.26
CA ILE A 474 6.69 -19.95 -16.00
C ILE A 474 8.08 -19.62 -16.55
N VAL A 475 9.13 -19.71 -15.74
CA VAL A 475 10.52 -19.48 -16.17
C VAL A 475 10.89 -20.38 -17.34
N LYS A 476 10.59 -21.68 -17.26
CA LYS A 476 10.84 -22.63 -18.35
C LYS A 476 10.04 -22.27 -19.60
N ALA A 477 8.75 -21.94 -19.45
CA ALA A 477 7.90 -21.60 -20.57
C ALA A 477 8.40 -20.34 -21.31
N LEU A 478 8.86 -19.32 -20.57
CA LEU A 478 9.48 -18.12 -21.14
C LEU A 478 10.78 -18.47 -21.90
N ALA A 479 11.68 -19.25 -21.28
CA ALA A 479 12.96 -19.62 -21.88
C ALA A 479 12.76 -20.45 -23.17
N GLU A 480 11.88 -21.45 -23.14
CA GLU A 480 11.60 -22.34 -24.28
C GLU A 480 10.88 -21.64 -25.43
N THR A 481 10.28 -20.47 -25.18
CA THR A 481 9.58 -19.67 -26.20
C THR A 481 10.35 -18.42 -26.65
N GLY A 482 11.62 -18.29 -26.24
CA GLY A 482 12.54 -17.25 -26.72
C GLY A 482 12.53 -15.95 -25.90
N TYR A 483 11.90 -15.93 -24.72
CA TYR A 483 11.92 -14.82 -23.76
C TYR A 483 12.93 -15.09 -22.64
N GLU A 484 14.18 -15.38 -23.01
CA GLU A 484 15.24 -15.74 -22.05
C GLU A 484 15.50 -14.62 -21.03
N ASP A 485 15.40 -13.36 -21.44
CA ASP A 485 15.56 -12.19 -20.57
C ASP A 485 14.46 -12.12 -19.50
N LEU A 486 13.20 -12.38 -19.88
CA LEU A 486 12.09 -12.45 -18.91
C LEU A 486 12.19 -13.69 -18.04
N ALA A 487 12.64 -14.82 -18.58
CA ALA A 487 12.87 -16.04 -17.81
C ALA A 487 13.92 -15.80 -16.71
N GLU A 488 15.03 -15.15 -17.05
CA GLU A 488 16.06 -14.76 -16.08
C GLU A 488 15.51 -13.77 -15.03
N SER A 489 14.74 -12.79 -15.47
CA SER A 489 14.12 -11.79 -14.60
C SER A 489 13.18 -12.42 -13.57
N VAL A 490 12.22 -13.24 -14.01
CA VAL A 490 11.29 -13.97 -13.13
C VAL A 490 12.06 -14.93 -12.21
N LEU A 491 13.10 -15.60 -12.70
CA LEU A 491 13.93 -16.46 -11.87
C LEU A 491 14.66 -15.66 -10.78
N ASN A 492 15.15 -14.46 -11.08
CA ASN A 492 15.81 -13.60 -10.09
C ASN A 492 14.83 -13.07 -9.03
N MET A 493 13.56 -12.86 -9.37
CA MET A 493 12.51 -12.62 -8.38
C MET A 493 12.31 -13.82 -7.45
N LEU A 494 12.24 -15.03 -8.00
CA LEU A 494 12.13 -16.24 -7.19
C LEU A 494 13.35 -16.48 -6.28
N LYS A 495 14.55 -16.11 -6.74
CA LYS A 495 15.79 -16.21 -5.94
C LYS A 495 15.77 -15.30 -4.70
N GLN A 496 15.00 -14.21 -4.69
CA GLN A 496 14.88 -13.35 -3.50
C GLN A 496 14.41 -14.13 -2.27
N ARG A 497 13.61 -15.18 -2.50
CA ARG A 497 13.11 -16.08 -1.44
C ARG A 497 14.20 -16.92 -0.80
N VAL A 498 15.29 -17.18 -1.53
CA VAL A 498 16.43 -17.94 -1.01
C VAL A 498 17.33 -17.04 -0.17
N VAL A 499 17.52 -15.79 -0.60
CA VAL A 499 18.40 -14.83 0.08
C VAL A 499 17.72 -14.24 1.32
N GLY A 500 16.44 -13.87 1.20
CA GLY A 500 15.66 -13.28 2.29
C GLY A 500 15.90 -11.79 2.55
N ASP A 501 16.81 -11.15 1.82
CA ASP A 501 17.15 -9.73 2.01
C ASP A 501 15.94 -8.81 1.82
N TYR A 502 15.08 -9.11 0.85
CA TYR A 502 13.87 -8.33 0.57
C TYR A 502 12.73 -8.51 1.59
N MET A 503 12.91 -9.35 2.61
CA MET A 503 11.98 -9.45 3.74
C MET A 503 12.24 -8.36 4.80
N GLN A 504 13.32 -7.59 4.66
CA GLN A 504 13.63 -6.49 5.56
C GLN A 504 12.68 -5.30 5.34
N THR A 505 12.52 -4.48 6.39
CA THR A 505 11.68 -3.28 6.39
C THR A 505 11.92 -2.42 5.16
N SER A 506 10.86 -2.11 4.42
CA SER A 506 10.87 -1.20 3.27
C SER A 506 11.67 -1.70 2.07
N ALA A 507 11.90 -3.01 1.95
CA ALA A 507 12.66 -3.55 0.84
C ALA A 507 11.90 -3.50 -0.49
N ILE A 508 12.56 -2.93 -1.51
CA ILE A 508 12.26 -3.08 -2.95
C ILE A 508 13.51 -3.56 -3.67
N LEU A 509 13.43 -3.79 -4.98
CA LEU A 509 14.58 -4.14 -5.80
C LEU A 509 14.83 -3.06 -6.86
N ASP A 510 16.11 -2.82 -7.15
CA ASP A 510 16.51 -2.11 -8.36
C ASP A 510 16.44 -3.01 -9.61
N ARG A 511 16.85 -2.48 -10.77
CA ARG A 511 16.81 -3.21 -12.05
C ARG A 511 17.77 -4.41 -12.11
N ASP A 512 18.77 -4.43 -11.24
CA ASP A 512 19.77 -5.50 -11.15
C ASP A 512 19.46 -6.46 -9.98
N PHE A 513 18.26 -6.37 -9.42
CA PHE A 513 17.76 -7.16 -8.29
C PHE A 513 18.53 -6.94 -6.98
N HIS A 514 19.22 -5.81 -6.82
CA HIS A 514 19.76 -5.43 -5.52
C HIS A 514 18.65 -4.89 -4.63
N VAL A 515 18.64 -5.35 -3.39
CA VAL A 515 17.67 -4.89 -2.40
C VAL A 515 17.98 -3.47 -1.97
N LEU A 516 16.97 -2.60 -1.97
CA LEU A 516 16.99 -1.27 -1.37
C LEU A 516 15.95 -1.24 -0.24
N SER A 517 16.40 -1.17 1.01
CA SER A 517 15.54 -1.27 2.20
C SER A 517 15.88 -0.22 3.26
N GLY A 518 15.08 -0.16 4.31
CA GLY A 518 15.36 0.65 5.50
C GLY A 518 16.61 0.21 6.28
N VAL A 519 17.24 -0.91 5.91
CA VAL A 519 18.48 -1.41 6.53
C VAL A 519 19.72 -0.85 5.83
N ASN A 520 19.83 -1.00 4.51
CA ASN A 520 21.01 -0.57 3.74
C ASN A 520 20.88 0.83 3.13
N THR A 521 19.66 1.34 3.01
CA THR A 521 19.35 2.72 2.62
C THR A 521 18.48 3.40 3.69
N PRO A 522 18.93 3.45 4.96
CA PRO A 522 18.13 4.01 6.05
C PRO A 522 17.91 5.50 5.85
N ASN A 523 16.71 5.97 6.19
CA ASN A 523 16.46 7.40 6.26
C ASN A 523 17.29 8.07 7.38
N ASP A 524 17.94 9.18 7.05
CA ASP A 524 18.91 9.88 7.87
C ASP A 524 18.57 11.38 8.04
N TYR A 525 17.29 11.73 7.92
CA TYR A 525 16.83 13.10 8.03
C TYR A 525 17.07 13.70 9.43
N MET A 526 17.76 14.84 9.45
CA MET A 526 18.08 15.72 10.59
C MET A 526 17.87 17.20 10.22
N GLY A 527 16.93 17.49 9.31
CA GLY A 527 16.63 18.85 8.83
C GLY A 527 17.25 19.21 7.48
N PRO A 528 17.18 20.49 7.07
CA PRO A 528 17.75 20.99 5.82
C PRO A 528 19.23 20.58 5.63
N GLY A 529 19.59 20.15 4.41
CA GLY A 529 20.94 19.67 4.09
C GLY A 529 21.20 18.19 4.41
N THR A 530 20.21 17.49 4.96
CA THR A 530 20.26 16.04 5.25
C THR A 530 19.06 15.31 4.65
N GLY A 531 18.98 13.99 4.83
CA GLY A 531 17.87 13.17 4.34
C GLY A 531 17.91 12.93 2.84
N TYR A 532 16.79 12.44 2.31
CA TYR A 532 16.59 12.33 0.86
C TYR A 532 16.40 13.70 0.20
N ARG A 533 16.99 13.88 -0.98
CA ARG A 533 16.89 15.09 -1.79
C ARG A 533 16.74 14.70 -3.25
N VAL A 534 15.83 15.39 -3.95
CA VAL A 534 15.62 15.20 -5.38
C VAL A 534 16.66 16.05 -6.12
N GLU A 535 17.75 15.40 -6.51
CA GLU A 535 18.90 16.02 -7.17
C GLU A 535 19.51 15.10 -8.24
N GLY A 536 20.49 15.61 -8.98
CA GLY A 536 21.22 14.84 -9.98
C GLY A 536 20.32 14.27 -11.09
N GLU A 537 20.58 13.02 -11.47
CA GLU A 537 19.90 12.35 -12.58
C GLU A 537 18.38 12.23 -12.36
N ARG A 538 17.95 11.91 -11.13
CA ARG A 538 16.53 11.79 -10.80
C ARG A 538 15.78 13.11 -11.00
N TRP A 539 16.40 14.24 -10.63
CA TRP A 539 15.81 15.55 -10.88
C TRP A 539 15.74 15.89 -12.37
N GLU A 540 16.78 15.54 -13.14
CA GLU A 540 16.76 15.72 -14.59
C GLU A 540 15.72 14.84 -15.28
N GLU A 541 15.41 13.67 -14.75
CA GLU A 541 14.32 12.81 -15.23
C GLU A 541 12.95 13.42 -14.95
N ILE A 542 12.68 13.85 -13.72
CA ILE A 542 11.40 14.47 -13.32
C ILE A 542 11.08 15.72 -14.15
N LYS A 543 12.10 16.51 -14.51
CA LYS A 543 11.90 17.72 -15.34
C LYS A 543 11.49 17.42 -16.78
N ARG A 544 11.81 16.24 -17.33
CA ARG A 544 11.61 15.88 -18.76
C ARG A 544 10.19 15.39 -19.04
N ILE A 545 9.19 16.16 -18.61
CA ILE A 545 7.79 15.87 -18.96
C ILE A 545 7.54 16.04 -20.47
N PRO A 546 6.51 15.38 -21.04
CA PRO A 546 6.09 15.62 -22.42
C PRO A 546 5.63 17.07 -22.63
N HIS A 547 5.54 17.49 -23.91
CA HIS A 547 5.00 18.80 -24.31
C HIS A 547 5.75 20.04 -23.76
N ILE A 548 6.99 19.89 -23.30
CA ILE A 548 7.83 21.04 -22.93
C ILE A 548 8.11 21.87 -24.18
N ILE A 549 7.79 23.16 -24.11
CA ILE A 549 8.16 24.11 -25.13
C ILE A 549 9.57 24.63 -24.83
N ASN A 550 10.47 24.52 -25.80
CA ASN A 550 11.77 25.16 -25.75
C ASN A 550 11.60 26.67 -26.06
N PRO A 551 11.91 27.59 -25.13
CA PRO A 551 11.72 29.02 -25.36
C PRO A 551 12.55 29.60 -26.50
N GLN A 552 13.60 28.91 -26.97
CA GLN A 552 14.42 29.34 -28.10
C GLN A 552 13.78 29.05 -29.47
N ASP A 553 12.76 28.18 -29.50
CA ASP A 553 12.04 27.79 -30.71
C ASP A 553 10.74 28.60 -30.93
N ILE A 554 10.44 29.54 -30.03
CA ILE A 554 9.36 30.56 -30.13
C ILE A 554 10.00 31.92 -30.42
#